data_AF-A0A822GVY3-F1
#
_entry.id   AF-A0A822GVY3-F1
#
_cell.length_a   1.000
_cell.length_b   1.000
_cell.length_c   1.000
_cell.angle_alpha   90.00
_cell.angle_beta   90.00
_cell.angle_gamma   90.00
#
_symmetry.space_group_name_H-M   'P 1'
#
loop_
_entity.id
_entity.type
_entity.pdbx_description
1 polymer ?
#
loop_
_entity_poly.entity_id
_entity_poly.type
_entity_poly.pdbx_seq_one_letter_code
_entity_poly.pdbx_strand_id
1 'polypeptide(L)' 'MMLSSKKTFTIAVEGNIGSGKSTVLAYLSKSSICDIVAEPIENWTNLNGNNLLAMLYHVPPRWGFAF' A
#
# COMPACT_ATOMS: atom_id res chain seq x y z
N MET A 1 29.45 15.00 19.27
CA MET A 1 29.28 13.71 18.58
C MET A 1 28.28 13.94 17.45
N MET A 2 28.73 14.05 16.20
CA MET A 2 27.83 14.26 15.05
C MET A 2 27.07 12.95 14.79
N LEU A 3 25.74 12.99 14.87
CA LEU A 3 24.89 11.90 14.40
C LEU A 3 25.05 11.84 12.88
N SER A 4 25.77 10.82 12.38
CA SER A 4 25.80 10.50 10.96
C SER A 4 24.35 10.29 10.50
N SER A 5 23.89 11.05 9.50
CA SER A 5 22.52 10.91 9.00
C SER A 5 22.36 9.49 8.44
N LYS A 6 21.54 8.67 9.11
CA LYS A 6 21.25 7.31 8.67
C LYS A 6 20.59 7.41 7.29
N LYS A 7 21.30 7.03 6.23
CA LYS A 7 20.73 7.01 4.87
C LYS A 7 19.71 5.87 4.81
N THR A 8 18.44 6.25 4.65
CA THR A 8 17.35 5.31 4.38
C THR A 8 17.20 5.15 2.87
N PHE A 9 16.88 3.94 2.43
CA PHE A 9 16.56 3.65 1.03
C PHE A 9 15.17 3.04 0.97
N THR A 10 14.39 3.43 -0.04
CA THR A 10 13.03 2.94 -0.25
C THR A 10 13.03 1.88 -1.34
N ILE A 11 12.36 0.76 -1.09
CA ILE A 11 12.16 -0.31 -2.06
C ILE A 11 10.66 -0.39 -2.35
N ALA A 12 10.28 -0.20 -3.61
CA ALA A 12 8.90 -0.43 -4.07
C ALA A 12 8.73 -1.89 -4.50
N VAL A 13 7.72 -2.57 -3.98
CA VAL A 13 7.38 -3.96 -4.34
C VAL A 13 6.20 -3.92 -5.30
N GLU A 14 6.47 -4.06 -6.59
CA GLU A 14 5.49 -3.95 -7.68
C GLU A 14 5.03 -5.30 -8.21
N GLY A 15 3.82 -5.34 -8.79
CA GLY A 15 3.26 -6.55 -9.40
C GLY A 15 1.73 -6.56 -9.47
N ASN A 16 1.18 -7.45 -10.29
CA ASN A 16 -0.27 -7.52 -10.52
C ASN A 16 -1.07 -7.89 -9.26
N ILE A 17 -2.39 -7.66 -9.27
CA ILE A 17 -3.29 -8.16 -8.21
C ILE A 17 -3.19 -9.69 -8.17
N GLY A 18 -3.03 -10.25 -6.96
CA GLY A 18 -2.86 -11.69 -6.77
C GLY A 18 -1.44 -12.23 -6.93
N SER A 19 -0.43 -11.39 -7.19
CA SER A 19 0.96 -11.84 -7.35
C SER A 19 1.72 -12.17 -6.06
N GLY A 20 1.10 -12.00 -4.89
CA GLY A 20 1.70 -12.33 -3.58
C GLY A 20 2.50 -11.22 -2.90
N LYS A 21 2.42 -9.97 -3.36
CA LYS A 21 3.13 -8.81 -2.75
C LYS A 21 2.90 -8.69 -1.25
N SER A 22 1.64 -8.73 -0.81
CA SER A 22 1.27 -8.61 0.60
C SER A 22 1.85 -9.75 1.45
N THR A 23 1.99 -10.95 0.88
CA THR A 23 2.64 -12.09 1.55
C THR A 23 4.11 -11.82 1.81
N VAL A 24 4.82 -11.22 0.84
CA VAL A 24 6.23 -10.82 0.99
C VAL A 24 6.37 -9.74 2.06
N LEU A 25 5.52 -8.70 2.02
CA LEU A 25 5.53 -7.64 3.03
C LEU A 25 5.24 -8.17 4.45
N ALA A 26 4.28 -9.08 4.59
CA ALA A 26 3.95 -9.73 5.87
C ALA A 26 5.05 -10.68 6.38
N TYR A 27 5.88 -11.22 5.49
CA TYR A 27 7.07 -11.96 5.89
C TYR A 27 8.16 -11.00 6.38
N LEU A 28 8.42 -9.91 5.66
CA LEU A 28 9.42 -8.90 6.02
C LEU A 28 9.09 -8.13 7.29
N SER A 29 7.80 -7.91 7.59
CA SER A 29 7.36 -7.24 8.82
C SER A 29 7.76 -7.97 10.11
N LYS A 30 8.12 -9.26 10.01
CA LYS A 30 8.63 -10.05 11.14
C LYS A 30 10.09 -9.72 11.49
N SER A 31 10.77 -8.97 10.63
CA SER A 31 12.16 -8.56 10.81
C SER A 31 12.25 -7.10 11.23
N SER A 32 13.30 -6.72 11.95
CA SER A 32 13.55 -5.33 12.37
C SER A 32 14.48 -4.57 11.41
N ILE A 33 14.64 -5.06 10.17
CA ILE A 33 15.60 -4.48 9.20
C ILE A 33 15.00 -3.35 8.38
N CYS A 34 13.67 -3.27 8.30
CA CYS A 34 12.96 -2.24 7.55
C CYS A 34 11.57 -1.98 8.15
N ASP A 35 11.06 -0.79 7.86
CA ASP A 35 9.66 -0.46 8.07
C ASP A 35 8.83 -0.93 6.87
N ILE A 36 7.59 -1.36 7.12
CA ILE A 36 6.67 -1.82 6.08
C ILE A 36 5.57 -0.78 5.87
N VAL A 37 5.39 -0.37 4.61
CA VAL A 37 4.29 0.48 4.17
C VAL A 37 3.45 -0.33 3.19
N ALA A 38 2.25 -0.75 3.63
CA ALA A 38 1.32 -1.52 2.80
C ALA A 38 0.34 -0.60 2.07
N GLU A 39 -0.28 -1.12 1.00
CA GLU A 39 -1.39 -0.45 0.32
C GLU A 39 -2.56 -0.20 1.31
N PRO A 40 -3.16 1.00 1.35
CA PRO A 40 -4.20 1.35 2.32
C PRO A 40 -5.60 0.83 1.90
N ILE A 41 -5.73 -0.48 1.70
CA ILE A 41 -6.97 -1.14 1.25
C ILE A 41 -8.18 -0.80 2.13
N GLU A 42 -7.99 -0.71 3.45
CA GLU A 42 -9.07 -0.39 4.40
C GLU A 42 -9.65 1.02 4.14
N ASN A 43 -8.79 2.00 3.88
CA ASN A 43 -9.23 3.37 3.57
C ASN A 43 -9.98 3.44 2.24
N TRP A 44 -9.54 2.65 1.26
CA TRP A 44 -10.15 2.58 -0.06
C TRP A 44 -11.49 1.84 -0.07
N THR A 45 -11.66 0.87 0.82
CA THR A 45 -12.89 0.07 0.92
C THR A 45 -13.89 0.64 1.92
N ASN A 46 -13.47 1.58 2.77
CA ASN A 46 -14.34 2.26 3.72
C ASN A 46 -13.92 3.71 3.97
N LEU A 47 -14.24 4.61 3.03
CA LEU A 47 -14.18 6.05 3.24
C LEU A 47 -15.55 6.55 3.72
N ASN A 48 -15.69 6.76 5.03
CA ASN A 48 -16.94 7.23 5.65
C ASN A 48 -18.16 6.38 5.24
N GLY A 49 -18.00 5.05 5.20
CA GLY A 49 -19.07 4.11 4.79
C GLY A 49 -19.14 3.85 3.27
N ASN A 50 -18.27 4.48 2.46
CA ASN A 50 -18.24 4.26 1.01
C ASN A 50 -17.06 3.39 0.61
N ASN A 51 -17.31 2.39 -0.25
CA ASN A 51 -16.26 1.56 -0.82
C ASN A 51 -15.82 2.13 -2.17
N LEU A 52 -14.83 3.02 -2.15
CA LEU A 52 -14.31 3.68 -3.35
C LEU A 52 -13.69 2.69 -4.33
N LEU A 53 -12.99 1.66 -3.83
CA LEU A 53 -12.39 0.63 -4.68
C LEU A 53 -13.46 -0.12 -5.48
N ALA A 54 -14.58 -0.45 -4.85
CA ALA A 54 -15.72 -1.06 -5.55
C ALA A 54 -16.32 -0.08 -6.58
N MET A 55 -16.45 1.21 -6.24
CA MET A 55 -16.97 2.23 -7.16
C MET A 55 -16.09 2.40 -8.41
N LEU A 56 -14.77 2.32 -8.26
CA LEU A 56 -13.81 2.29 -9.37
C LEU A 56 -14.11 1.12 -10.32
N TYR A 57 -14.28 -0.10 -9.80
CA TYR A 57 -14.55 -1.28 -10.63
C TYR A 57 -15.94 -1.25 -11.27
N HIS A 58 -16.95 -0.70 -10.59
CA HIS A 58 -18.33 -0.70 -11.08
C HIS A 58 -18.62 0.40 -12.11
N VAL A 59 -18.15 1.63 -11.88
CA VAL A 59 -18.38 2.75 -12.80
C VAL A 59 -17.07 3.53 -13.05
N PRO A 60 -16.10 2.93 -13.77
CA PRO A 60 -14.78 3.54 -13.98
C PRO A 60 -14.81 4.95 -14.59
N PRO A 61 -15.66 5.28 -15.59
CA PRO A 61 -15.70 6.63 -16.16
C PRO A 61 -16.07 7.71 -15.14
N ARG A 62 -16.79 7.35 -14.07
CA ARG A 62 -17.25 8.29 -13.03
C ARG A 62 -16.27 8.40 -11.86
N TRP A 63 -15.63 7.28 -11.50
CA TRP A 63 -14.83 7.15 -10.28
C TRP A 63 -13.32 7.02 -10.51
N GLY A 64 -12.87 6.86 -11.76
CA GLY A 64 -11.45 6.68 -12.08
C GLY A 64 -10.52 7.82 -11.67
N PHE A 65 -11.02 9.05 -11.56
CA PHE A 65 -10.26 10.20 -11.02
C PHE A 65 -10.48 10.41 -9.51
N ALA A 66 -11.61 9.94 -8.98
CA ALA A 66 -12.02 10.21 -7.60
C ALA A 66 -11.50 9.16 -6.61
N PHE A 67 -11.25 7.94 -7.10
CA PHE A 67 -10.42 6.95 -6.42
C PHE A 67 -8.96 7.36 -6.50
#